data_AF-A0A8C1BYV5-F1
#
_entry.id   AF-A0A8C1BYV5-F1
#
_cell.length_a   1.000
_cell.length_b   1.000
_cell.length_c   1.000
_cell.angle_alpha   90.00
_cell.angle_beta   90.00
_cell.angle_gamma   90.00
#
_symmetry.space_group_name_H-M   'P 1'
#
loop_
_entity.id
_entity.type
_entity.pdbx_description
1 polymer ?
#
loop_
_entity_poly.entity_id
_entity_poly.type
_entity_poly.pdbx_seq_one_letter_code
_entity_poly.pdbx_strand_id
1 'polypeptide(L)'
;MEGAHDKRRSPAANYEYKVEQRAVKHREISHRNNMTSCRSPTRDLDTRWIKTEMHRKRQFEFFKRRPVDHGTYTLLSAVPRHRYSRETLDAPEHMTQTLTSIRQPLITSRNVKLQRDAINFTKQTVSTVPMNDEHDLKSDEWNVPVLNSVRLHGKIKKERVLLKEITQLSNTQKTLQTASIQTESGFVTVKEAEALQREEALKKKLSNLQKSAATLLHSTELLWKTRCDEDLLKSKIKALEAQLQACIKKVPQDGVKKVMLKMEKQREEYEQKAVKAIQRAENEKAEAQSKMEYLQGALETAQAESEWWQRLCEELKVGSSQLKKRQDECTDQMLQLQGHLERSVEQEEMLRKQSESLQQERAELHSCISELEEENLNLKEHLQELTGHNHDRWNSNAEVYEDASVDQLLMTDNSIARQLSETEHRLRMKEKKCMELQADLEALEQECYSYQSRMTQCREELNILKARKNNSRSRGCGSWLCIFLFLLLLMVVLVAALWFYHPPAREQLRQFYSVLEQRMGDYLIQKASAQHGACFRPV
;
A
#
# COMPACT_ATOMS: atom_id res chain seq x y z
N MET A 1 34.38 -63.88 23.49
CA MET A 1 33.66 -64.60 24.55
C MET A 1 33.41 -63.62 25.67
N GLU A 2 32.16 -63.61 26.15
CA GLU A 2 31.66 -63.02 27.42
C GLU A 2 31.84 -61.50 27.62
N GLY A 3 30.84 -60.74 28.04
CA GLY A 3 29.54 -61.07 28.60
C GLY A 3 29.06 -59.85 29.39
N ALA A 4 27.78 -59.55 29.24
CA ALA A 4 27.06 -58.41 29.79
C ALA A 4 27.23 -58.20 31.32
N HIS A 5 27.09 -56.95 31.78
CA HIS A 5 26.10 -56.64 32.81
C HIS A 5 25.62 -55.19 32.74
N ASP A 6 24.47 -55.05 32.09
CA ASP A 6 23.58 -53.92 32.08
C ASP A 6 22.96 -53.72 33.48
N LYS A 7 23.41 -52.71 34.23
CA LYS A 7 22.72 -52.26 35.45
C LYS A 7 21.78 -51.11 35.08
N ARG A 8 20.54 -51.47 34.75
CA ARG A 8 19.37 -50.58 34.71
C ARG A 8 19.33 -49.74 36.00
N ARG A 9 19.70 -48.46 35.92
CA ARG A 9 19.36 -47.48 36.95
C ARG A 9 17.85 -47.24 36.90
N SER A 10 17.17 -47.46 38.01
CA SER A 10 15.72 -47.26 38.16
C SER A 10 15.34 -45.81 37.81
N PRO A 11 14.18 -45.56 37.16
CA PRO A 11 13.72 -44.21 36.81
C PRO A 11 13.59 -43.26 38.01
N ALA A 12 13.33 -43.81 39.22
CA ALA A 12 13.24 -43.07 40.47
C ALA A 12 14.56 -42.35 40.82
N ALA A 13 15.71 -43.02 40.64
CA ALA A 13 17.03 -42.43 40.90
C ALA A 13 17.36 -41.27 39.96
N ASN A 14 16.81 -41.28 38.73
CA ASN A 14 16.99 -40.20 37.76
C ASN A 14 16.07 -39.00 38.08
N TYR A 15 14.88 -39.25 38.62
CA TYR A 15 13.97 -38.19 39.05
C TYR A 15 14.50 -37.47 40.29
N GLU A 16 14.92 -38.20 41.33
CA GLU A 16 15.48 -37.61 42.56
C GLU A 16 16.73 -36.80 42.25
N TYR A 17 17.64 -37.31 41.40
CA TYR A 17 18.82 -36.57 40.94
C TYR A 17 18.46 -35.25 40.23
N LYS A 18 17.41 -35.24 39.40
CA LYS A 18 16.91 -34.02 38.73
C LYS A 18 16.21 -33.05 39.68
N VAL A 19 15.62 -33.53 40.78
CA VAL A 19 15.04 -32.67 41.83
C VAL A 19 16.16 -32.03 42.64
N GLU A 20 17.19 -32.78 42.98
CA GLU A 20 18.33 -32.31 43.76
C GLU A 20 19.16 -31.28 42.98
N GLN A 21 19.40 -31.51 41.69
CA GLN A 21 20.01 -30.52 40.80
C GLN A 21 19.21 -29.21 40.72
N ARG A 22 17.87 -29.29 40.71
CA ARG A 22 17.01 -28.09 40.72
C ARG A 22 17.08 -27.36 42.05
N ALA A 23 17.12 -28.09 43.17
CA ALA A 23 17.24 -27.51 44.50
C ALA A 23 18.59 -26.80 44.70
N VAL A 24 19.69 -27.39 44.23
CA VAL A 24 21.03 -26.79 44.26
C VAL A 24 21.06 -25.49 43.44
N LYS A 25 20.53 -25.52 42.21
CA LYS A 25 20.45 -24.33 41.35
C LYS A 25 19.61 -23.22 41.97
N HIS A 26 18.52 -23.56 42.67
CA HIS A 26 17.72 -22.58 43.41
C HIS A 26 18.46 -21.97 44.60
N ARG A 27 19.28 -22.75 45.33
CA ARG A 27 20.13 -22.21 46.41
C ARG A 27 21.20 -21.28 45.87
N GLU A 28 21.84 -21.62 44.76
CA GLU A 28 22.84 -20.74 44.11
C GLU A 28 22.25 -19.40 43.64
N ILE A 29 20.98 -19.39 43.20
CA ILE A 29 20.28 -18.15 42.83
C ILE A 29 19.88 -17.35 44.09
N SER A 30 19.55 -18.02 45.19
CA SER A 30 19.16 -17.38 46.46
C SER A 30 20.30 -16.58 47.11
N HIS A 31 21.56 -16.98 46.90
CA HIS A 31 22.73 -16.29 47.47
C HIS A 31 23.25 -15.14 46.59
N ARG A 32 22.67 -14.93 45.41
CA ARG A 32 22.98 -13.76 44.60
C ARG A 32 22.20 -12.57 45.15
N ASN A 33 22.90 -11.64 45.77
CA ASN A 33 22.39 -10.29 46.05
C ASN A 33 21.96 -9.67 44.71
N ASN A 34 20.67 -9.77 44.38
CA ASN A 34 20.08 -9.14 43.22
C ASN A 34 19.95 -7.63 43.47
N MET A 35 21.08 -6.92 43.44
CA MET A 35 21.09 -5.48 43.17
C MET A 35 20.85 -5.29 41.67
N THR A 36 19.59 -5.31 41.26
CA THR A 36 19.23 -4.75 39.97
C THR A 36 19.25 -3.22 40.10
N SER A 37 20.08 -2.56 39.30
CA SER A 37 20.22 -1.10 39.22
C SER A 37 18.97 -0.37 38.68
N CYS A 38 17.83 -1.06 38.58
CA CYS A 38 16.56 -0.53 38.11
C CYS A 38 15.69 0.03 39.25
N ARG A 39 16.31 0.67 40.25
CA ARG A 39 15.59 1.51 41.22
C ARG A 39 16.15 2.92 41.14
N SER A 40 15.56 3.73 40.26
CA SER A 40 15.68 5.18 40.38
C SER A 40 15.07 5.64 41.72
N PRO A 41 15.62 6.68 42.36
CA PRO A 41 15.16 7.18 43.66
C PRO A 41 13.66 7.54 43.64
N THR A 42 12.95 7.11 44.68
CA THR A 42 11.50 7.19 44.84
C THR A 42 11.03 8.64 44.96
N ARG A 43 10.19 9.11 44.03
CA ARG A 43 9.25 10.21 44.32
C ARG A 43 8.09 9.59 45.10
N ASP A 44 8.12 9.73 46.43
CA ASP A 44 7.25 8.99 47.36
C ASP A 44 5.73 9.24 47.22
N LEU A 45 5.32 10.26 46.47
CA LEU A 45 3.91 10.58 46.24
C LEU A 45 3.23 9.65 45.21
N ASP A 46 3.95 9.16 44.21
CA ASP A 46 3.36 8.41 43.09
C ASP A 46 3.30 6.88 43.35
N THR A 47 4.08 6.38 44.30
CA THR A 47 4.16 4.94 44.58
C THR A 47 3.00 4.41 45.43
N ARG A 48 2.37 5.24 46.28
CA ARG A 48 1.20 4.81 47.07
C ARG A 48 0.04 4.43 46.16
N TRP A 49 -0.30 5.28 45.19
CA TRP A 49 -1.42 5.01 44.28
C TRP A 49 -1.17 3.75 43.44
N ILE A 50 0.04 3.60 42.87
CA ILE A 50 0.41 2.40 42.10
C ILE A 50 0.34 1.14 42.97
N LYS A 51 0.83 1.21 44.23
CA LYS A 51 0.79 0.08 45.16
C LYS A 51 -0.64 -0.29 45.53
N THR A 52 -1.50 0.70 45.79
CA THR A 52 -2.93 0.51 46.07
C THR A 52 -3.65 -0.10 44.86
N GLU A 53 -3.38 0.38 43.65
CA GLU A 53 -4.01 -0.15 42.42
C GLU A 53 -3.54 -1.59 42.13
N MET A 54 -2.26 -1.90 42.34
CA MET A 54 -1.73 -3.26 42.19
C MET A 54 -2.26 -4.21 43.28
N HIS A 55 -2.53 -3.71 44.49
CA HIS A 55 -3.17 -4.47 45.54
C HIS A 55 -4.63 -4.77 45.19
N ARG A 56 -5.36 -3.76 44.68
CA ARG A 56 -6.74 -3.88 44.20
C ARG A 56 -6.87 -4.90 43.06
N LYS A 57 -5.97 -4.87 42.08
CA LYS A 57 -5.94 -5.85 40.98
C LYS A 57 -5.67 -7.27 41.46
N ARG A 58 -4.77 -7.44 42.45
CA ARG A 58 -4.52 -8.75 43.07
C ARG A 58 -5.72 -9.26 43.85
N GLN A 59 -6.42 -8.40 44.59
CA GLN A 59 -7.66 -8.76 45.28
C GLN A 59 -8.77 -9.12 44.28
N PHE A 60 -8.92 -8.35 43.19
CA PHE A 60 -9.90 -8.65 42.15
C PHE A 60 -9.66 -10.02 41.50
N GLU A 61 -8.41 -10.34 41.15
CA GLU A 61 -8.06 -11.68 40.65
C GLU A 61 -8.25 -12.78 41.70
N PHE A 62 -8.00 -12.50 42.98
CA PHE A 62 -8.26 -13.43 44.08
C PHE A 62 -9.75 -13.77 44.20
N PHE A 63 -10.63 -12.77 44.17
CA PHE A 63 -12.09 -12.96 44.20
C PHE A 63 -12.64 -13.63 42.93
N LYS A 64 -12.04 -13.37 41.77
CA LYS A 64 -12.40 -14.02 40.51
C LYS A 64 -12.12 -15.52 40.51
N ARG A 65 -11.08 -15.97 41.21
CA ARG A 65 -10.66 -17.38 41.29
C ARG A 65 -11.35 -18.16 42.41
N ARG A 66 -12.02 -17.47 43.33
CA ARG A 66 -12.82 -18.05 44.41
C ARG A 66 -14.13 -17.27 44.54
N PRO A 67 -15.16 -17.57 43.71
CA PRO A 67 -16.47 -16.98 43.91
C PRO A 67 -17.02 -17.50 45.24
N VAL A 68 -17.09 -16.62 46.23
CA VAL A 68 -17.89 -16.84 47.44
C VAL A 68 -19.32 -16.43 47.10
N ASP A 69 -20.28 -17.18 47.64
CA ASP A 69 -21.71 -17.10 47.32
C ASP A 69 -22.30 -15.70 47.42
N HIS A 70 -23.34 -15.49 46.61
CA HIS A 70 -23.95 -14.23 46.21
C HIS A 70 -24.21 -13.19 47.32
N GLY A 71 -23.77 -11.94 47.10
CA GLY A 71 -24.29 -10.78 47.83
C GLY A 71 -23.43 -9.50 47.85
N THR A 72 -22.13 -9.57 47.54
CA THR A 72 -21.20 -8.44 47.77
C THR A 72 -20.54 -7.86 46.51
N TYR A 73 -20.76 -8.43 45.33
CA TYR A 73 -20.14 -7.96 44.09
C TYR A 73 -20.57 -6.53 43.68
N THR A 74 -21.75 -6.11 44.11
CA THR A 74 -22.37 -4.85 43.67
C THR A 74 -21.89 -3.61 44.43
N LEU A 75 -21.26 -3.76 45.61
CA LEU A 75 -20.86 -2.60 46.45
C LEU A 75 -19.42 -2.09 46.22
N LEU A 76 -18.60 -2.79 45.44
CA LEU A 76 -17.20 -2.36 45.17
C LEU A 76 -16.93 -1.94 43.72
N SER A 77 -17.94 -2.03 42.85
CA SER A 77 -17.76 -1.77 41.40
C SER A 77 -17.98 -0.32 40.96
N ALA A 78 -18.40 0.58 41.85
CA ALA A 78 -18.64 1.98 41.49
C ALA A 78 -18.00 2.93 42.51
N VAL A 79 -16.69 3.15 42.38
CA VAL A 79 -16.09 4.42 42.82
C VAL A 79 -15.47 5.07 41.59
N PRO A 80 -15.95 6.26 41.17
CA PRO A 80 -15.37 6.99 40.05
C PRO A 80 -13.89 7.28 40.31
N ARG A 81 -13.06 7.20 39.25
CA ARG A 81 -11.73 7.80 39.28
C ARG A 81 -11.89 9.29 39.59
N HIS A 82 -11.48 9.71 40.78
CA HIS A 82 -11.28 11.12 41.11
C HIS A 82 -10.30 11.70 40.09
N ARG A 83 -10.83 12.55 39.21
CA ARG A 83 -10.04 13.41 38.34
C ARG A 83 -9.59 14.56 39.25
N TYR A 84 -8.29 14.73 39.46
CA TYR A 84 -7.78 15.92 40.15
C TYR A 84 -8.14 17.14 39.30
N SER A 85 -9.01 17.98 39.84
CA SER A 85 -9.05 19.41 39.51
C SER A 85 -7.75 20.02 40.01
N ARG A 86 -7.03 20.69 39.10
CA ARG A 86 -5.94 21.58 39.47
C ARG A 86 -6.58 22.88 39.95
N GLU A 87 -6.98 22.93 41.22
CA GLU A 87 -7.23 24.19 41.91
C GLU A 87 -5.89 24.90 42.08
N THR A 88 -5.77 26.06 41.45
CA THR A 88 -4.63 26.94 41.57
C THR A 88 -4.99 27.91 42.69
N LEU A 89 -4.33 27.77 43.83
CA LEU A 89 -4.42 28.70 44.95
C LEU A 89 -3.72 30.02 44.59
N ASP A 90 -4.38 31.10 44.99
CA ASP A 90 -4.06 32.50 44.76
C ASP A 90 -2.70 33.00 45.31
N ALA A 91 -2.27 34.09 44.66
CA ALA A 91 -1.52 35.26 45.13
C ALA A 91 0.00 35.37 44.83
N PRO A 92 0.55 36.59 44.61
CA PRO A 92 -0.07 37.83 44.11
C PRO A 92 0.67 38.48 42.92
N GLU A 93 -0.02 39.48 42.37
CA GLU A 93 0.34 40.53 41.43
C GLU A 93 1.84 40.89 41.33
N HIS A 94 2.36 41.00 40.11
CA HIS A 94 3.14 42.17 39.70
C HIS A 94 3.01 42.40 38.18
N MET A 95 2.45 43.57 37.90
CA MET A 95 2.37 44.33 36.66
C MET A 95 3.71 44.42 35.91
N THR A 96 3.73 44.19 34.58
CA THR A 96 4.23 45.15 33.58
C THR A 96 4.01 44.67 32.13
N GLN A 97 3.22 45.46 31.41
CA GLN A 97 3.52 46.04 30.09
C GLN A 97 3.78 45.12 28.89
N THR A 98 2.80 45.14 27.99
CA THR A 98 2.94 45.40 26.54
C THR A 98 4.33 45.29 25.92
N LEU A 99 4.48 44.37 24.96
CA LEU A 99 5.14 44.68 23.69
C LEU A 99 4.60 43.80 22.56
N THR A 100 4.09 44.52 21.56
CA THR A 100 3.70 44.07 20.24
C THR A 100 4.90 43.53 19.45
N SER A 101 4.57 42.81 18.37
CA SER A 101 5.47 42.43 17.27
C SER A 101 6.36 41.22 17.51
N ILE A 102 6.10 40.14 16.76
CA ILE A 102 7.01 39.68 15.70
C ILE A 102 6.22 38.73 14.79
N ARG A 103 6.20 39.09 13.51
CA ARG A 103 5.71 38.32 12.37
C ARG A 103 6.33 36.92 12.36
N GLN A 104 5.50 35.89 12.19
CA GLN A 104 5.96 34.61 11.62
C GLN A 104 5.78 34.64 10.09
N PRO A 105 6.78 34.20 9.31
CA PRO A 105 6.68 34.14 7.86
C PRO A 105 5.85 32.93 7.42
N LEU A 106 4.89 33.17 6.54
CA LEU A 106 4.31 32.14 5.69
C LEU A 106 5.40 31.59 4.77
N ILE A 107 5.70 30.29 4.89
CA ILE A 107 6.41 29.57 3.84
C ILE A 107 5.37 29.18 2.79
N THR A 108 5.26 30.03 1.77
CA THR A 108 4.61 29.71 0.49
C THR A 108 5.44 28.67 -0.24
N SER A 109 4.84 27.52 -0.53
CA SER A 109 5.41 26.47 -1.36
C SER A 109 5.64 26.98 -2.78
N ARG A 110 6.91 26.94 -3.22
CA ARG A 110 7.37 27.29 -4.56
C ARG A 110 6.93 26.23 -5.57
N ASN A 111 6.31 26.71 -6.65
CA ASN A 111 5.89 25.98 -7.84
C ASN A 111 7.00 25.10 -8.44
N VAL A 112 6.70 23.82 -8.67
CA VAL A 112 7.34 23.00 -9.71
C VAL A 112 6.23 22.54 -10.66
N LYS A 113 6.25 23.10 -11.87
CA LYS A 113 5.47 22.64 -13.03
C LYS A 113 5.85 21.19 -13.33
N LEU A 114 4.88 20.28 -13.31
CA LEU A 114 4.98 19.03 -14.06
C LEU A 114 3.89 19.02 -15.12
N GLN A 115 4.36 19.10 -16.36
CA GLN A 115 3.61 19.07 -17.60
C GLN A 115 2.92 17.71 -17.74
N ARG A 116 1.63 17.74 -18.06
CA ARG A 116 0.73 16.59 -18.13
C ARG A 116 0.26 16.50 -19.58
N ASP A 117 0.98 15.75 -20.41
CA ASP A 117 0.56 15.49 -21.78
C ASP A 117 -0.15 14.13 -21.85
N ALA A 118 -1.44 14.23 -22.18
CA ALA A 118 -2.35 13.14 -22.43
C ALA A 118 -2.05 12.48 -23.78
N ILE A 119 -2.00 11.16 -23.83
CA ILE A 119 -1.94 10.41 -25.09
C ILE A 119 -3.28 9.70 -25.29
N ASN A 120 -3.96 10.13 -26.35
CA ASN A 120 -5.20 9.58 -26.86
C ASN A 120 -4.97 8.20 -27.50
N PHE A 121 -5.93 7.30 -27.32
CA PHE A 121 -6.09 6.08 -28.10
C PHE A 121 -6.71 6.41 -29.47
N THR A 122 -6.04 6.03 -30.55
CA THR A 122 -6.64 5.92 -31.89
C THR A 122 -6.20 4.62 -32.57
N LYS A 123 -7.18 3.92 -33.16
CA LYS A 123 -7.03 2.70 -33.97
C LYS A 123 -6.51 3.04 -35.37
N GLN A 124 -5.57 2.26 -35.93
CA GLN A 124 -5.54 1.93 -37.37
C GLN A 124 -4.56 0.78 -37.74
N THR A 125 -5.13 -0.33 -38.19
CA THR A 125 -4.97 -1.07 -39.47
C THR A 125 -3.66 -0.97 -40.30
N VAL A 126 -3.01 -2.15 -40.49
CA VAL A 126 -2.37 -2.76 -41.70
C VAL A 126 -1.22 -2.02 -42.43
N SER A 127 -0.02 -2.66 -42.49
CA SER A 127 0.58 -3.30 -43.70
C SER A 127 2.12 -3.36 -43.71
N THR A 128 2.65 -4.58 -43.91
CA THR A 128 3.79 -5.01 -44.75
C THR A 128 5.20 -4.35 -44.74
N VAL A 129 6.20 -5.12 -44.24
CA VAL A 129 7.52 -5.56 -44.81
C VAL A 129 8.54 -4.48 -45.30
N PRO A 130 9.89 -4.72 -45.31
CA PRO A 130 10.84 -5.36 -44.38
C PRO A 130 12.03 -4.42 -44.04
N MET A 131 12.91 -4.80 -43.10
CA MET A 131 14.36 -4.55 -43.23
C MET A 131 15.15 -5.41 -42.25
N ASN A 132 16.32 -5.80 -42.73
CA ASN A 132 17.35 -6.65 -42.16
C ASN A 132 17.74 -6.29 -40.71
N ASP A 133 18.13 -7.31 -39.94
CA ASP A 133 19.48 -7.30 -39.36
C ASP A 133 19.95 -8.73 -39.04
N GLU A 134 21.20 -8.96 -39.42
CA GLU A 134 21.97 -10.18 -39.24
C GLU A 134 22.35 -10.36 -37.76
N HIS A 135 22.26 -11.60 -37.26
CA HIS A 135 23.22 -12.12 -36.28
C HIS A 135 23.31 -13.65 -36.41
N ASP A 136 24.30 -14.05 -37.21
CA ASP A 136 25.36 -15.02 -36.90
C ASP A 136 25.03 -16.17 -35.92
N LEU A 137 24.79 -17.36 -36.47
CA LEU A 137 25.04 -18.64 -35.80
C LEU A 137 25.42 -19.69 -36.85
N LYS A 138 26.72 -19.98 -36.88
CA LYS A 138 27.37 -21.04 -37.66
C LYS A 138 26.62 -22.37 -37.53
N SER A 139 26.15 -22.89 -38.66
CA SER A 139 25.76 -24.29 -38.82
C SER A 139 26.82 -24.99 -39.66
N ASP A 140 27.42 -26.03 -39.08
CA ASP A 140 28.39 -26.89 -39.73
C ASP A 140 27.81 -27.59 -40.97
N GLU A 141 28.53 -27.41 -42.06
CA GLU A 141 28.28 -27.91 -43.39
C GLU A 141 28.67 -29.39 -43.49
N TRP A 142 27.69 -30.28 -43.53
CA TRP A 142 27.91 -31.68 -43.91
C TRP A 142 27.85 -31.82 -45.43
N ASN A 143 29.03 -31.77 -46.04
CA ASN A 143 29.24 -32.09 -47.45
C ASN A 143 29.12 -33.61 -47.70
N VAL A 144 28.18 -34.01 -48.55
CA VAL A 144 28.08 -35.37 -49.12
C VAL A 144 28.69 -35.36 -50.52
N PRO A 145 29.61 -36.28 -50.87
CA PRO A 145 30.35 -36.22 -52.13
C PRO A 145 29.52 -36.76 -53.29
N VAL A 146 29.21 -35.91 -54.27
CA VAL A 146 28.71 -36.35 -55.57
C VAL A 146 29.88 -36.72 -56.47
N LEU A 147 29.76 -37.93 -57.01
CA LEU A 147 30.72 -38.71 -57.77
C LEU A 147 31.28 -37.98 -58.99
N ASN A 148 32.60 -37.94 -59.10
CA ASN A 148 33.35 -37.57 -60.30
C ASN A 148 32.97 -38.46 -61.49
N SER A 149 32.62 -37.83 -62.62
CA SER A 149 32.44 -38.51 -63.90
C SER A 149 33.81 -38.88 -64.48
N VAL A 150 34.16 -40.17 -64.43
CA VAL A 150 35.33 -40.74 -65.08
C VAL A 150 35.03 -40.98 -66.56
N ARG A 151 35.59 -40.07 -67.37
CA ARG A 151 36.05 -40.21 -68.76
C ARG A 151 36.09 -41.66 -69.28
N LEU A 152 35.20 -42.02 -70.22
CA LEU A 152 35.42 -43.15 -71.12
C LEU A 152 35.75 -42.64 -72.52
N HIS A 153 37.04 -42.50 -72.77
CA HIS A 153 37.63 -42.22 -74.07
C HIS A 153 37.74 -43.55 -74.83
N GLY A 154 36.96 -43.75 -75.89
CA GLY A 154 37.14 -44.93 -76.74
C GLY A 154 36.09 -45.05 -77.83
N LYS A 155 36.56 -45.09 -79.09
CA LYS A 155 35.82 -45.43 -80.33
C LYS A 155 35.19 -44.30 -81.19
N ILE A 156 35.74 -43.08 -81.17
CA ILE A 156 35.36 -42.02 -82.16
C ILE A 156 36.25 -42.03 -83.43
N LYS A 157 37.28 -42.90 -83.51
CA LYS A 157 38.25 -42.89 -84.62
C LYS A 157 37.85 -43.67 -85.90
N LYS A 158 36.79 -44.49 -85.89
CA LYS A 158 36.38 -45.25 -87.10
C LYS A 158 35.30 -44.57 -87.94
N GLU A 159 34.53 -43.64 -87.37
CA GLU A 159 33.38 -43.01 -88.04
C GLU A 159 33.81 -41.80 -88.93
N ARG A 160 34.97 -41.19 -88.64
CA ARG A 160 35.53 -40.08 -89.43
C ARG A 160 36.22 -40.48 -90.74
N VAL A 161 36.50 -41.78 -90.95
CA VAL A 161 37.19 -42.27 -92.15
C VAL A 161 36.21 -42.57 -93.29
N LEU A 162 35.00 -43.06 -92.97
CA LEU A 162 33.98 -43.40 -93.97
C LEU A 162 33.27 -42.17 -94.56
N LEU A 163 33.25 -41.05 -93.84
CA LEU A 163 32.63 -39.80 -94.31
C LEU A 163 33.53 -38.98 -95.26
N LYS A 164 34.83 -39.31 -95.36
CA LYS A 164 35.78 -38.66 -96.29
C LYS A 164 35.82 -39.32 -97.67
N GLU A 165 35.48 -40.60 -97.80
CA GLU A 165 35.42 -41.30 -99.10
C GLU A 165 34.20 -40.90 -99.94
N ILE A 166 33.06 -40.57 -99.30
CA ILE A 166 31.83 -40.20 -100.01
C ILE A 166 31.93 -38.80 -100.65
N THR A 167 32.71 -37.89 -100.07
CA THR A 167 32.89 -36.53 -100.60
C THR A 167 33.93 -36.46 -101.74
N GLN A 168 34.81 -37.46 -101.87
CA GLN A 168 35.80 -37.51 -102.95
C GLN A 168 35.26 -38.14 -104.25
N LEU A 169 34.17 -38.91 -104.21
CA LEU A 169 33.56 -39.55 -105.38
C LEU A 169 32.57 -38.65 -106.16
N SER A 170 32.11 -37.52 -105.61
CA SER A 170 31.15 -36.63 -106.30
C SER A 170 31.78 -35.52 -107.13
N ASN A 171 33.09 -35.29 -107.03
CA ASN A 171 33.80 -34.17 -107.68
C ASN A 171 34.52 -34.55 -108.99
N THR A 172 34.46 -35.80 -109.44
CA THR A 172 35.15 -36.28 -110.65
C THR A 172 34.23 -36.51 -111.86
N GLN A 173 32.94 -36.17 -111.77
CA GLN A 173 31.94 -36.48 -112.83
C GLN A 173 31.30 -35.25 -113.50
N LYS A 174 31.92 -34.05 -113.43
CA LYS A 174 31.41 -32.82 -114.07
C LYS A 174 32.35 -32.20 -115.12
N THR A 175 33.41 -32.90 -115.53
CA THR A 175 34.44 -32.37 -116.43
C THR A 175 34.58 -33.21 -117.70
N LEU A 176 33.47 -33.50 -118.40
CA LEU A 176 33.50 -34.15 -119.72
C LEU A 176 32.09 -34.17 -120.31
N GLN A 177 31.60 -33.04 -120.84
CA GLN A 177 30.55 -32.96 -121.87
C GLN A 177 30.24 -31.50 -122.24
N THR A 178 31.24 -30.77 -122.73
CA THR A 178 31.04 -29.55 -123.53
C THR A 178 32.22 -29.41 -124.49
N ALA A 179 32.18 -30.14 -125.61
CA ALA A 179 32.98 -29.85 -126.79
C ALA A 179 32.30 -30.45 -128.05
N SER A 180 32.22 -29.62 -129.09
CA SER A 180 31.78 -29.82 -130.48
C SER A 180 30.31 -30.13 -130.76
N ILE A 181 29.53 -29.05 -130.92
CA ILE A 181 28.41 -28.98 -131.87
C ILE A 181 28.97 -28.43 -133.19
N GLN A 182 28.96 -29.27 -134.23
CA GLN A 182 28.71 -28.97 -135.65
C GLN A 182 27.84 -30.18 -136.07
N THR A 183 26.63 -30.07 -136.61
CA THR A 183 26.17 -29.28 -137.75
C THR A 183 24.63 -29.19 -137.74
N GLU A 184 24.14 -28.02 -138.14
CA GLU A 184 22.88 -27.73 -138.85
C GLU A 184 21.66 -28.67 -138.73
N SER A 185 20.63 -28.22 -138.01
CA SER A 185 19.33 -27.80 -138.57
C SER A 185 18.23 -27.81 -137.50
N GLY A 186 17.34 -26.80 -137.54
CA GLY A 186 16.02 -26.86 -136.90
C GLY A 186 15.92 -26.33 -135.47
N PHE A 187 15.91 -25.01 -135.31
CA PHE A 187 15.76 -24.29 -134.02
C PHE A 187 14.39 -24.46 -133.32
N VAL A 188 13.52 -25.37 -133.79
CA VAL A 188 12.19 -25.64 -133.21
C VAL A 188 12.17 -26.96 -132.43
N THR A 189 13.01 -27.94 -132.79
CA THR A 189 13.16 -29.18 -132.01
C THR A 189 14.08 -29.00 -130.80
N VAL A 190 14.86 -27.92 -130.76
CA VAL A 190 15.79 -27.66 -129.64
C VAL A 190 15.02 -27.46 -128.34
N LYS A 191 13.89 -26.74 -128.31
CA LYS A 191 13.14 -26.52 -127.06
C LYS A 191 12.45 -27.78 -126.54
N GLU A 192 11.91 -28.63 -127.43
CA GLU A 192 11.28 -29.90 -127.05
C GLU A 192 12.33 -30.97 -126.68
N ALA A 193 13.45 -31.03 -127.40
CA ALA A 193 14.57 -31.91 -127.06
C ALA A 193 15.25 -31.49 -125.75
N GLU A 194 15.39 -30.19 -125.49
CA GLU A 194 15.93 -29.65 -124.24
C GLU A 194 14.97 -29.86 -123.06
N ALA A 195 13.64 -29.84 -123.29
CA ALA A 195 12.64 -30.20 -122.30
C ALA A 195 12.68 -31.70 -121.95
N LEU A 196 12.76 -32.59 -122.96
CA LEU A 196 12.91 -34.03 -122.77
C LEU A 196 14.23 -34.40 -122.07
N GLN A 197 15.35 -33.77 -122.45
CA GLN A 197 16.64 -33.97 -121.78
C GLN A 197 16.61 -33.52 -120.30
N ARG A 198 15.90 -32.44 -119.97
CA ARG A 198 15.66 -32.05 -118.57
C ARG A 198 14.81 -33.06 -117.83
N GLU A 199 13.78 -33.61 -118.46
CA GLU A 199 12.91 -34.63 -117.86
C GLU A 199 13.68 -35.92 -117.58
N GLU A 200 14.47 -36.42 -118.54
CA GLU A 200 15.33 -37.59 -118.35
C GLU A 200 16.41 -37.35 -117.29
N ALA A 201 17.01 -36.15 -117.25
CA ALA A 201 17.95 -35.77 -116.20
C ALA A 201 17.27 -35.73 -114.82
N LEU A 202 16.03 -35.25 -114.72
CA LEU A 202 15.25 -35.29 -113.48
C LEU A 202 14.88 -36.72 -113.08
N LYS A 203 14.45 -37.58 -114.01
CA LYS A 203 14.18 -39.00 -113.77
C LYS A 203 15.43 -39.76 -113.28
N LYS A 204 16.60 -39.48 -113.87
CA LYS A 204 17.89 -40.03 -113.42
C LYS A 204 18.28 -39.50 -112.04
N LYS A 205 18.09 -38.20 -111.77
CA LYS A 205 18.31 -37.62 -110.44
C LYS A 205 17.36 -38.21 -109.40
N LEU A 206 16.10 -38.40 -109.73
CA LEU A 206 15.08 -38.96 -108.84
C LEU A 206 15.35 -40.43 -108.53
N SER A 207 15.74 -41.24 -109.53
CA SER A 207 16.14 -42.63 -109.29
C SER A 207 17.45 -42.74 -108.49
N ASN A 208 18.40 -41.84 -108.70
CA ASN A 208 19.62 -41.78 -107.87
C ASN A 208 19.32 -41.32 -106.43
N LEU A 209 18.44 -40.33 -106.25
CA LEU A 209 17.95 -39.91 -104.94
C LEU A 209 17.18 -41.04 -104.25
N GLN A 210 16.34 -41.78 -104.98
CA GLN A 210 15.61 -42.92 -104.44
C GLN A 210 16.54 -44.05 -104.01
N LYS A 211 17.57 -44.37 -104.82
CA LYS A 211 18.59 -45.36 -104.48
C LYS A 211 19.42 -44.95 -103.26
N SER A 212 19.86 -43.69 -103.20
CA SER A 212 20.61 -43.18 -102.06
C SER A 212 19.74 -43.08 -100.79
N ALA A 213 18.46 -42.71 -100.91
CA ALA A 213 17.50 -42.74 -99.80
C ALA A 213 17.26 -44.17 -99.30
N ALA A 214 17.07 -45.15 -100.20
CA ALA A 214 16.94 -46.56 -99.82
C ALA A 214 18.21 -47.10 -99.12
N THR A 215 19.39 -46.72 -99.63
CA THR A 215 20.68 -47.08 -99.00
C THR A 215 20.82 -46.44 -97.62
N LEU A 216 20.43 -45.17 -97.49
CA LEU A 216 20.46 -44.46 -96.21
C LEU A 216 19.51 -45.12 -95.21
N LEU A 217 18.26 -45.38 -95.60
CA LEU A 217 17.28 -46.07 -94.77
C LEU A 217 17.81 -47.43 -94.28
N HIS A 218 18.35 -48.24 -95.17
CA HIS A 218 18.91 -49.53 -94.80
C HIS A 218 20.11 -49.40 -93.85
N SER A 219 20.99 -48.41 -94.07
CA SER A 219 22.10 -48.15 -93.16
C SER A 219 21.63 -47.67 -91.79
N THR A 220 20.58 -46.85 -91.72
CA THR A 220 19.99 -46.41 -90.45
C THR A 220 19.30 -47.56 -89.74
N GLU A 221 18.60 -48.44 -90.45
CA GLU A 221 17.98 -49.63 -89.88
C GLU A 221 19.02 -50.59 -89.30
N LEU A 222 20.13 -50.81 -90.01
CA LEU A 222 21.26 -51.61 -89.52
C LEU A 222 21.93 -50.96 -88.30
N LEU A 223 22.09 -49.63 -88.30
CA LEU A 223 22.59 -48.89 -87.15
C LEU A 223 21.67 -49.01 -85.94
N TRP A 224 20.36 -48.89 -86.12
CA TRP A 224 19.39 -49.08 -85.03
C TRP A 224 19.39 -50.52 -84.51
N LYS A 225 19.44 -51.50 -85.41
CA LYS A 225 19.50 -52.92 -85.04
C LYS A 225 20.74 -53.20 -84.19
N THR A 226 21.92 -52.73 -84.62
CA THR A 226 23.20 -52.93 -83.90
C THR A 226 23.39 -52.04 -82.65
N ARG A 227 22.86 -50.81 -82.63
CA ARG A 227 22.98 -49.90 -81.47
C ARG A 227 21.98 -50.24 -80.38
N CYS A 228 20.80 -50.71 -80.77
CA CYS A 228 19.72 -51.15 -79.90
C CYS A 228 19.60 -52.67 -79.93
N ASP A 229 20.74 -53.37 -79.99
CA ASP A 229 20.77 -54.81 -79.71
C ASP A 229 20.20 -55.01 -78.30
N GLU A 230 18.97 -55.52 -78.24
CA GLU A 230 18.19 -55.70 -77.02
C GLU A 230 18.98 -56.55 -76.00
N ASP A 231 19.77 -57.50 -76.49
CA ASP A 231 20.64 -58.37 -75.71
C ASP A 231 21.84 -57.63 -75.09
N LEU A 232 22.40 -56.61 -75.77
CA LEU A 232 23.47 -55.78 -75.21
C LEU A 232 22.94 -54.87 -74.11
N LEU A 233 21.74 -54.32 -74.27
CA LEU A 233 21.13 -53.48 -73.24
C LEU A 233 20.70 -54.32 -72.03
N LYS A 234 20.08 -55.47 -72.27
CA LYS A 234 19.74 -56.44 -71.22
C LYS A 234 20.98 -56.93 -70.47
N SER A 235 22.08 -57.21 -71.15
CA SER A 235 23.33 -57.62 -70.48
C SER A 235 23.96 -56.49 -69.66
N LYS A 236 23.91 -55.23 -70.13
CA LYS A 236 24.32 -54.06 -69.34
C LYS A 236 23.45 -53.83 -68.11
N ILE A 237 22.13 -53.96 -68.24
CA ILE A 237 21.19 -53.85 -67.11
C ILE A 237 21.51 -54.95 -66.09
N LYS A 238 21.62 -56.22 -66.53
CA LYS A 238 22.02 -57.33 -65.66
C LYS A 238 23.38 -57.10 -64.98
N ALA A 239 24.34 -56.51 -65.68
CA ALA A 239 25.64 -56.17 -65.10
C ALA A 239 25.52 -55.07 -64.04
N LEU A 240 24.71 -54.02 -64.28
CA LEU A 240 24.44 -52.96 -63.31
C LEU A 240 23.65 -53.48 -62.10
N GLU A 241 22.68 -54.37 -62.31
CA GLU A 241 21.95 -55.06 -61.24
C GLU A 241 22.88 -55.95 -60.41
N ALA A 242 23.78 -56.69 -61.06
CA ALA A 242 24.79 -57.48 -60.37
C ALA A 242 25.77 -56.60 -59.58
N GLN A 243 26.17 -55.45 -60.14
CA GLN A 243 26.99 -54.46 -59.44
C GLN A 243 26.25 -53.87 -58.25
N LEU A 244 24.96 -53.54 -58.39
CA LEU A 244 24.13 -53.02 -57.32
C LEU A 244 23.94 -54.07 -56.21
N GLN A 245 23.64 -55.32 -56.57
CA GLN A 245 23.57 -56.41 -55.60
C GLN A 245 24.91 -56.66 -54.91
N ALA A 246 26.03 -56.57 -55.63
CA ALA A 246 27.35 -56.65 -55.03
C ALA A 246 27.60 -55.48 -54.06
N CYS A 247 27.19 -54.26 -54.40
CA CYS A 247 27.26 -53.12 -53.48
C CYS A 247 26.38 -53.33 -52.24
N ILE A 248 25.14 -53.80 -52.39
CA ILE A 248 24.23 -54.09 -51.27
C ILE A 248 24.79 -55.20 -50.37
N LYS A 249 25.43 -56.22 -50.95
CA LYS A 249 26.08 -57.32 -50.21
C LYS A 249 27.41 -56.89 -49.56
N LYS A 250 28.13 -55.94 -50.16
CA LYS A 250 29.40 -55.39 -49.65
C LYS A 250 29.22 -54.33 -48.59
N VAL A 251 28.07 -53.65 -48.54
CA VAL A 251 27.68 -52.82 -47.41
C VAL A 251 27.45 -53.77 -46.24
N PRO A 252 28.25 -53.71 -45.15
CA PRO A 252 28.00 -54.54 -43.99
C PRO A 252 26.63 -54.16 -43.44
N GLN A 253 25.64 -55.02 -43.63
CA GLN A 253 24.30 -54.87 -43.06
C GLN A 253 24.37 -54.57 -41.56
N ASP A 254 25.38 -55.14 -40.91
CA ASP A 254 25.70 -54.94 -39.51
C ASP A 254 26.18 -53.50 -39.19
N GLY A 255 26.95 -52.89 -40.09
CA GLY A 255 27.40 -51.50 -39.96
C GLY A 255 26.25 -50.50 -40.08
N VAL A 256 25.35 -50.69 -41.05
CA VAL A 256 24.17 -49.84 -41.24
C VAL A 256 23.20 -49.97 -40.07
N LYS A 257 22.90 -51.20 -39.63
CA LYS A 257 22.07 -51.44 -38.44
C LYS A 257 22.66 -50.79 -37.19
N LYS A 258 23.98 -50.85 -37.00
CA LYS A 258 24.66 -50.22 -35.87
C LYS A 258 24.58 -48.70 -35.90
N VAL A 259 24.68 -48.08 -37.08
CA VAL A 259 24.50 -46.62 -37.24
C VAL A 259 23.05 -46.22 -36.99
N MET A 260 22.08 -46.97 -37.53
CA MET A 260 20.64 -46.74 -37.28
C MET A 260 20.32 -46.81 -35.79
N LEU A 261 20.80 -47.84 -35.08
CA LEU A 261 20.61 -47.97 -33.63
C LEU A 261 21.23 -46.82 -32.83
N LYS A 262 22.40 -46.31 -33.26
CA LYS A 262 23.02 -45.13 -32.64
C LYS A 262 22.20 -43.87 -32.89
N MET A 263 21.73 -43.66 -34.11
CA MET A 263 20.88 -42.52 -34.46
C MET A 263 19.56 -42.55 -33.72
N GLU A 264 18.92 -43.71 -33.61
CA GLU A 264 17.68 -43.91 -32.86
C GLU A 264 17.87 -43.60 -31.37
N LYS A 265 18.96 -44.09 -30.78
CA LYS A 265 19.32 -43.76 -29.39
C LYS A 265 19.54 -42.26 -29.19
N GLN A 266 20.25 -41.60 -30.12
CA GLN A 266 20.44 -40.14 -30.06
C GLN A 266 19.11 -39.40 -30.21
N ARG A 267 18.23 -39.83 -31.12
CA ARG A 267 16.89 -39.27 -31.30
C ARG A 267 16.11 -39.35 -30.00
N GLU A 268 16.06 -40.52 -29.37
CA GLU A 268 15.37 -40.72 -28.09
C GLU A 268 15.96 -39.83 -26.98
N GLU A 269 17.29 -39.68 -26.93
CA GLU A 269 17.93 -38.78 -25.97
C GLU A 269 17.55 -37.30 -26.19
N TYR A 270 17.45 -36.85 -27.45
CA TYR A 270 17.01 -35.49 -27.77
C TYR A 270 15.53 -35.29 -27.49
N GLU A 271 14.68 -36.26 -27.82
CA GLU A 271 13.25 -36.25 -27.50
C GLU A 271 13.03 -36.17 -25.99
N GLN A 272 13.74 -37.00 -25.20
CA GLN A 272 13.66 -36.95 -23.74
C GLN A 272 14.14 -35.60 -23.18
N LYS A 273 15.20 -35.01 -23.74
CA LYS A 273 15.66 -33.67 -23.34
C LYS A 273 14.63 -32.59 -23.68
N ALA A 274 14.01 -32.68 -24.85
CA ALA A 274 12.97 -31.75 -25.29
C ALA A 274 11.72 -31.85 -24.41
N VAL A 275 11.23 -33.05 -24.12
CA VAL A 275 10.09 -33.27 -23.21
C VAL A 275 10.39 -32.73 -21.82
N LYS A 276 11.58 -32.99 -21.26
CA LYS A 276 12.00 -32.42 -19.97
C LYS A 276 12.13 -30.90 -19.99
N ALA A 277 12.46 -30.31 -21.13
CA ALA A 277 12.51 -28.85 -21.27
C ALA A 277 11.10 -28.26 -21.31
N ILE A 278 10.19 -28.85 -22.10
CA ILE A 278 8.79 -28.43 -22.18
C ILE A 278 8.09 -28.58 -20.82
N GLN A 279 8.26 -29.72 -20.14
CA GLN A 279 7.68 -29.93 -18.82
C GLN A 279 8.16 -28.89 -17.80
N ARG A 280 9.46 -28.51 -17.84
CA ARG A 280 9.98 -27.44 -16.99
C ARG A 280 9.34 -26.10 -17.32
N ALA A 281 9.24 -25.74 -18.59
CA ALA A 281 8.60 -24.51 -19.03
C ALA A 281 7.11 -24.46 -18.66
N GLU A 282 6.38 -25.57 -18.75
CA GLU A 282 4.99 -25.67 -18.31
C GLU A 282 4.85 -25.49 -16.80
N ASN A 283 5.74 -26.10 -16.01
CA ASN A 283 5.74 -25.93 -14.56
C ASN A 283 6.07 -24.48 -14.16
N GLU A 284 7.04 -23.85 -14.81
CA GLU A 284 7.40 -22.43 -14.59
C GLU A 284 6.23 -21.51 -14.97
N LYS A 285 5.53 -21.80 -16.07
CA LYS A 285 4.31 -21.09 -16.46
C LYS A 285 3.21 -21.24 -15.41
N ALA A 286 2.96 -22.45 -14.91
CA ALA A 286 1.97 -22.68 -13.86
C ALA A 286 2.32 -21.94 -12.57
N GLU A 287 3.60 -21.95 -12.17
CA GLU A 287 4.07 -21.20 -11.00
C GLU A 287 3.91 -19.69 -11.18
N ALA A 288 4.22 -19.16 -12.37
CA ALA A 288 3.99 -17.76 -12.71
C ALA A 288 2.50 -17.38 -12.69
N GLN A 289 1.62 -18.27 -13.16
CA GLN A 289 0.17 -18.07 -13.10
C GLN A 289 -0.35 -18.04 -11.66
N SER A 290 0.03 -19.01 -10.81
CA SER A 290 -0.37 -18.98 -9.40
C SER A 290 0.15 -17.74 -8.67
N LYS A 291 1.37 -17.27 -8.99
CA LYS A 291 1.91 -16.00 -8.46
C LYS A 291 1.08 -14.80 -8.93
N MET A 292 0.68 -14.76 -10.20
CA MET A 292 -0.15 -13.69 -10.74
C MET A 292 -1.51 -13.64 -10.05
N GLU A 293 -2.18 -14.78 -9.87
CA GLU A 293 -3.47 -14.87 -9.17
C GLU A 293 -3.36 -14.43 -7.71
N TYR A 294 -2.28 -14.84 -7.03
CA TYR A 294 -1.99 -14.39 -5.67
C TYR A 294 -1.81 -12.86 -5.60
N LEU A 295 -1.01 -12.29 -6.50
CA LEU A 295 -0.78 -10.84 -6.57
C LEU A 295 -2.05 -10.07 -6.92
N GLN A 296 -2.91 -10.64 -7.77
CA GLN A 296 -4.21 -10.06 -8.09
C GLN A 296 -5.11 -9.99 -6.84
N GLY A 297 -5.21 -11.07 -6.06
CA GLY A 297 -5.95 -11.04 -4.79
C GLY A 297 -5.35 -10.07 -3.77
N ALA A 298 -4.02 -9.98 -3.70
CA ALA A 298 -3.33 -8.99 -2.86
C ALA A 298 -3.62 -7.55 -3.30
N LEU A 299 -3.74 -7.31 -4.61
CA LEU A 299 -4.10 -6.00 -5.16
C LEU A 299 -5.56 -5.64 -4.83
N GLU A 300 -6.50 -6.56 -5.03
CA GLU A 300 -7.92 -6.34 -4.73
C GLU A 300 -8.13 -6.04 -3.23
N THR A 301 -7.43 -6.75 -2.35
CA THR A 301 -7.47 -6.49 -0.91
C THR A 301 -6.86 -5.14 -0.55
N ALA A 302 -5.71 -4.78 -1.11
CA ALA A 302 -5.09 -3.46 -0.90
C ALA A 302 -5.97 -2.32 -1.43
N GLN A 303 -6.66 -2.52 -2.55
CA GLN A 303 -7.63 -1.56 -3.10
C GLN A 303 -8.82 -1.37 -2.16
N ALA A 304 -9.42 -2.45 -1.68
CA ALA A 304 -10.53 -2.38 -0.72
C ALA A 304 -10.11 -1.67 0.59
N GLU A 305 -8.90 -1.92 1.09
CA GLU A 305 -8.36 -1.22 2.25
C GLU A 305 -8.14 0.28 1.97
N SER A 306 -7.60 0.63 0.80
CA SER A 306 -7.42 2.04 0.40
C SER A 306 -8.74 2.80 0.34
N GLU A 307 -9.77 2.21 -0.29
CA GLU A 307 -11.11 2.81 -0.33
C GLU A 307 -11.70 2.97 1.08
N TRP A 308 -11.51 1.98 1.94
CA TRP A 308 -11.96 2.06 3.33
C TRP A 308 -11.27 3.20 4.09
N TRP A 309 -9.95 3.33 3.96
CA TRP A 309 -9.20 4.45 4.55
C TRP A 309 -9.66 5.80 3.99
N GLN A 310 -9.94 5.88 2.69
CA GLN A 310 -10.46 7.10 2.07
C GLN A 310 -11.81 7.50 2.67
N ARG A 311 -12.77 6.57 2.78
CA ARG A 311 -14.08 6.82 3.42
C ARG A 311 -13.91 7.34 4.85
N LEU A 312 -13.02 6.71 5.63
CA LEU A 312 -12.76 7.14 7.00
C LEU A 312 -12.14 8.55 7.07
N CYS A 313 -11.26 8.89 6.12
CA CYS A 313 -10.70 10.23 6.03
C CYS A 313 -11.79 11.28 5.70
N GLU A 314 -12.72 10.94 4.80
CA GLU A 314 -13.84 11.81 4.44
C GLU A 314 -14.80 11.99 5.63
N GLU A 315 -15.16 10.92 6.33
CA GLU A 315 -15.96 10.98 7.56
C GLU A 315 -15.30 11.88 8.62
N LEU A 316 -13.99 11.72 8.84
CA LEU A 316 -13.25 12.52 9.81
C LEU A 316 -13.18 14.00 9.40
N LYS A 317 -13.02 14.30 8.11
CA LYS A 317 -13.06 15.68 7.59
C LYS A 317 -14.42 16.33 7.82
N VAL A 318 -15.51 15.59 7.55
CA VAL A 318 -16.87 16.07 7.79
C VAL A 318 -17.09 16.30 9.28
N GLY A 319 -16.70 15.33 10.13
CA GLY A 319 -16.79 15.45 11.58
C GLY A 319 -15.99 16.63 12.15
N SER A 320 -14.78 16.86 11.65
CA SER A 320 -13.96 18.03 12.03
C SER A 320 -14.61 19.34 11.62
N SER A 321 -15.22 19.40 10.43
CA SER A 321 -15.92 20.59 9.95
C SER A 321 -17.17 20.88 10.79
N GLN A 322 -17.91 19.83 11.19
CA GLN A 322 -19.06 19.97 12.09
C GLN A 322 -18.64 20.44 13.49
N LEU A 323 -17.55 19.89 14.03
CA LEU A 323 -17.04 20.31 15.34
C LEU A 323 -16.60 21.78 15.31
N LYS A 324 -15.97 22.23 14.21
CA LYS A 324 -15.62 23.62 14.02
C LYS A 324 -16.85 24.53 14.01
N LYS A 325 -17.90 24.16 13.28
CA LYS A 325 -19.17 24.92 13.30
C LYS A 325 -19.75 25.05 14.71
N ARG A 326 -19.78 23.96 15.48
CA ARG A 326 -20.24 23.97 16.88
C ARG A 326 -19.36 24.83 17.78
N GLN A 327 -18.05 24.83 17.52
CA GLN A 327 -17.12 25.71 18.23
C GLN A 327 -17.46 27.17 17.94
N ASP A 328 -17.62 27.53 16.66
CA ASP A 328 -17.96 28.89 16.23
C ASP A 328 -19.30 29.34 16.86
N GLU A 329 -20.33 28.49 16.82
CA GLU A 329 -21.64 28.72 17.48
C GLU A 329 -21.51 28.95 19.00
N CYS A 330 -20.69 28.14 19.68
CA CYS A 330 -20.45 28.29 21.12
C CYS A 330 -19.67 29.58 21.43
N THR A 331 -18.71 29.96 20.59
CA THR A 331 -18.00 31.23 20.76
C THR A 331 -18.93 32.42 20.56
N ASP A 332 -19.86 32.37 19.61
CA ASP A 332 -20.85 33.42 19.39
C ASP A 332 -21.78 33.57 20.61
N GLN A 333 -22.25 32.44 21.17
CA GLN A 333 -23.05 32.45 22.40
C GLN A 333 -22.29 33.05 23.59
N MET A 334 -21.00 32.71 23.74
CA MET A 334 -20.16 33.25 24.78
C MET A 334 -20.00 34.78 24.62
N LEU A 335 -19.76 35.26 23.39
CA LEU A 335 -19.67 36.70 23.12
C LEU A 335 -21.00 37.42 23.40
N GLN A 336 -22.14 36.79 23.10
CA GLN A 336 -23.45 37.34 23.45
C GLN A 336 -23.63 37.46 24.96
N LEU A 337 -23.32 36.40 25.70
CA LEU A 337 -23.40 36.39 27.17
C LEU A 337 -22.45 37.42 27.78
N GLN A 338 -21.23 37.55 27.24
CA GLN A 338 -20.30 38.60 27.64
C GLN A 338 -20.91 39.99 27.44
N GLY A 339 -21.52 40.26 26.29
CA GLY A 339 -22.21 41.53 26.07
C GLY A 339 -23.42 41.75 26.99
N HIS A 340 -24.14 40.70 27.39
CA HIS A 340 -25.20 40.79 28.41
C HIS A 340 -24.63 41.13 29.79
N LEU A 341 -23.51 40.52 30.15
CA LEU A 341 -22.82 40.79 31.41
C LEU A 341 -22.33 42.25 31.45
N GLU A 342 -21.69 42.73 30.38
CA GLU A 342 -21.21 44.13 30.28
C GLU A 342 -22.37 45.12 30.49
N ARG A 343 -23.52 44.92 29.83
CA ARG A 343 -24.70 45.77 30.06
C ARG A 343 -25.25 45.68 31.47
N SER A 344 -25.24 44.49 32.08
CA SER A 344 -25.69 44.31 33.47
C SER A 344 -24.76 45.02 34.45
N VAL A 345 -23.45 45.00 34.21
CA VAL A 345 -22.45 45.70 35.01
C VAL A 345 -22.63 47.21 34.88
N GLU A 346 -22.84 47.73 33.65
CA GLU A 346 -23.14 49.15 33.44
C GLU A 346 -24.41 49.60 34.19
N GLN A 347 -25.45 48.77 34.20
CA GLN A 347 -26.68 49.03 34.95
C GLN A 347 -26.44 49.00 36.47
N GLU A 348 -25.65 48.04 36.97
CA GLU A 348 -25.27 47.97 38.38
C GLU A 348 -24.47 49.21 38.81
N GLU A 349 -23.49 49.65 38.02
CA GLU A 349 -22.74 50.87 38.28
C GLU A 349 -23.63 52.11 38.32
N MET A 350 -24.62 52.20 37.42
CA MET A 350 -25.61 53.28 37.41
C MET A 350 -26.43 53.29 38.70
N LEU A 351 -26.98 52.15 39.10
CA LEU A 351 -27.75 52.01 40.34
C LEU A 351 -26.88 52.30 41.58
N ARG A 352 -25.62 51.87 41.57
CA ARG A 352 -24.66 52.14 42.64
C ARG A 352 -24.45 53.65 42.81
N LYS A 353 -24.24 54.39 41.71
CA LYS A 353 -24.12 55.86 41.74
C LYS A 353 -25.39 56.53 42.26
N GLN A 354 -26.58 56.05 41.86
CA GLN A 354 -27.85 56.56 42.39
C GLN A 354 -28.02 56.28 43.89
N SER A 355 -27.60 55.10 44.36
CA SER A 355 -27.62 54.77 45.78
C SER A 355 -26.67 55.66 46.58
N GLU A 356 -25.48 55.93 46.04
CA GLU A 356 -24.50 56.84 46.65
C GLU A 356 -25.06 58.27 46.73
N SER A 357 -25.72 58.79 45.68
CA SER A 357 -26.32 60.13 45.71
C SER A 357 -27.47 60.22 46.72
N LEU A 358 -28.35 59.23 46.77
CA LEU A 358 -29.44 59.18 47.75
C LEU A 358 -28.91 59.08 49.19
N GLN A 359 -27.81 58.35 49.39
CA GLN A 359 -27.18 58.26 50.70
C GLN A 359 -26.56 59.60 51.12
N GLN A 360 -25.98 60.35 50.18
CA GLN A 360 -25.47 61.69 50.40
C GLN A 360 -26.60 62.67 50.75
N GLU A 361 -27.68 62.70 49.96
CA GLU A 361 -28.87 63.52 50.24
C GLU A 361 -29.47 63.20 51.62
N ARG A 362 -29.54 61.91 51.98
CA ARG A 362 -30.00 61.48 53.30
C ARG A 362 -29.09 62.02 54.41
N ALA A 363 -27.77 62.01 54.22
CA ALA A 363 -26.83 62.53 55.20
C ALA A 363 -26.97 64.05 55.37
N GLU A 364 -27.14 64.77 54.26
CA GLU A 364 -27.40 66.23 54.25
C GLU A 364 -28.69 66.57 54.99
N LEU A 365 -29.79 65.88 54.68
CA LEU A 365 -31.07 66.06 55.38
C LEU A 365 -30.96 65.76 56.88
N HIS A 366 -30.22 64.72 57.28
CA HIS A 366 -29.97 64.44 58.71
C HIS A 366 -29.18 65.55 59.39
N SER A 367 -28.20 66.16 58.71
CA SER A 367 -27.48 67.34 59.22
C SER A 367 -28.46 68.51 59.45
N CYS A 368 -29.30 68.81 58.45
CA CYS A 368 -30.30 69.88 58.56
C CYS A 368 -31.31 69.62 59.68
N ILE A 369 -31.77 68.36 59.86
CA ILE A 369 -32.65 68.00 60.97
C ILE A 369 -31.95 68.26 62.31
N SER A 370 -30.68 67.85 62.45
CA SER A 370 -29.90 68.04 63.68
C SER A 370 -29.72 69.53 64.00
N GLU A 371 -29.43 70.36 62.99
CA GLU A 371 -29.35 71.82 63.14
C GLU A 371 -30.69 72.43 63.57
N LEU A 372 -31.80 72.03 62.93
CA LEU A 372 -33.15 72.50 63.31
C LEU A 372 -33.57 72.02 64.70
N GLU A 373 -33.14 70.83 65.12
CA GLU A 373 -33.37 70.32 66.47
C GLU A 373 -32.59 71.13 67.50
N GLU A 374 -31.33 71.51 67.21
CA GLU A 374 -30.52 72.39 68.04
C GLU A 374 -31.14 73.79 68.15
N GLU A 375 -31.56 74.38 67.02
CA GLU A 375 -32.30 75.66 67.01
C GLU A 375 -33.59 75.58 67.82
N ASN A 376 -34.35 74.47 67.71
CA ASN A 376 -35.55 74.25 68.50
C ASN A 376 -35.26 74.13 69.99
N LEU A 377 -34.18 73.45 70.38
CA LEU A 377 -33.76 73.36 71.79
C LEU A 377 -33.40 74.74 72.33
N ASN A 378 -32.63 75.53 71.57
CA ASN A 378 -32.28 76.89 71.95
C ASN A 378 -33.52 77.79 72.07
N LEU A 379 -34.47 77.69 71.11
CA LEU A 379 -35.74 78.41 71.18
C LEU A 379 -36.59 77.98 72.39
N LYS A 380 -36.61 76.68 72.73
CA LYS A 380 -37.30 76.18 73.93
C LYS A 380 -36.63 76.69 75.20
N GLU A 381 -35.31 76.74 75.25
CA GLU A 381 -34.56 77.30 76.37
C GLU A 381 -34.90 78.79 76.55
N HIS A 382 -34.89 79.58 75.47
CA HIS A 382 -35.36 80.96 75.48
C HIS A 382 -36.82 81.09 75.93
N LEU A 383 -37.72 80.24 75.44
CA LEU A 383 -39.12 80.21 75.88
C LEU A 383 -39.26 79.79 77.34
N GLN A 384 -38.42 78.88 77.86
CA GLN A 384 -38.42 78.45 79.25
C GLN A 384 -37.84 79.53 80.16
N GLU A 385 -36.88 80.32 79.71
CA GLU A 385 -36.41 81.51 80.42
C GLU A 385 -37.53 82.57 80.51
N LEU A 386 -38.22 82.82 79.39
CA LEU A 386 -39.42 83.67 79.33
C LEU A 386 -40.60 83.11 80.14
N THR A 387 -40.80 81.79 80.17
CA THR A 387 -41.92 81.13 80.86
C THR A 387 -41.61 80.90 82.33
N GLY A 388 -40.37 80.65 82.73
CA GLY A 388 -39.93 80.62 84.13
C GLY A 388 -40.21 81.95 84.82
N HIS A 389 -40.08 83.06 84.08
CA HIS A 389 -40.54 84.38 84.54
C HIS A 389 -42.07 84.50 84.68
N ASN A 390 -42.84 83.67 83.98
CA ASN A 390 -44.31 83.64 84.02
C ASN A 390 -44.89 82.49 84.88
N HIS A 391 -44.15 81.43 85.19
CA HIS A 391 -44.61 80.21 85.86
C HIS A 391 -44.70 80.36 87.38
N ASP A 392 -44.00 81.34 87.96
CA ASP A 392 -44.30 81.87 89.30
C ASP A 392 -45.76 82.36 89.43
N ARG A 393 -46.45 82.61 88.30
CA ARG A 393 -47.82 83.16 88.28
C ARG A 393 -48.94 82.14 88.10
N TRP A 394 -48.68 80.92 87.59
CA TRP A 394 -49.75 80.02 87.14
C TRP A 394 -49.80 78.66 87.86
N ASN A 395 -48.97 78.44 88.88
CA ASN A 395 -48.91 77.19 89.65
C ASN A 395 -50.01 77.06 90.73
N SER A 396 -51.25 77.46 90.42
CA SER A 396 -52.37 77.29 91.35
C SER A 396 -53.47 76.34 90.91
N ASN A 397 -53.52 75.83 89.68
CA ASN A 397 -54.63 74.95 89.29
C ASN A 397 -54.19 73.82 88.35
N ALA A 398 -53.97 72.63 88.92
CA ALA A 398 -53.97 71.36 88.21
C ALA A 398 -54.83 70.37 88.99
N GLU A 399 -55.63 69.58 88.26
CA GLU A 399 -56.16 68.23 88.52
C GLU A 399 -57.43 68.05 87.66
N VAL A 400 -57.90 66.93 87.09
CA VAL A 400 -57.55 65.50 86.88
C VAL A 400 -58.73 64.96 86.01
N TYR A 401 -58.56 63.92 85.17
CA TYR A 401 -59.40 62.70 85.14
C TYR A 401 -59.10 61.75 83.96
N GLU A 402 -59.14 60.45 84.28
CA GLU A 402 -58.92 59.28 83.44
C GLU A 402 -60.25 58.63 83.00
N ASP A 403 -60.13 57.75 82.00
CA ASP A 403 -60.92 56.53 81.72
C ASP A 403 -61.89 56.51 80.51
N ALA A 404 -61.71 55.47 79.67
CA ALA A 404 -62.71 54.73 78.90
C ALA A 404 -62.06 53.91 77.76
N SER A 405 -61.51 52.73 78.09
CA SER A 405 -61.03 51.72 77.13
C SER A 405 -62.00 50.54 77.01
N VAL A 406 -62.86 50.49 76.00
CA VAL A 406 -63.55 49.23 75.59
C VAL A 406 -63.76 49.11 74.06
N ASP A 407 -63.75 50.21 73.29
CA ASP A 407 -64.04 50.14 71.84
C ASP A 407 -62.84 49.71 70.97
N GLN A 408 -61.63 49.72 71.55
CA GLN A 408 -60.39 49.43 70.81
C GLN A 408 -60.13 47.92 70.62
N LEU A 409 -60.73 47.05 71.44
CA LEU A 409 -60.50 45.59 71.40
C LEU A 409 -61.27 44.89 70.27
N LEU A 410 -62.47 45.37 69.93
CA LEU A 410 -63.32 44.81 68.87
C LEU A 410 -62.88 45.21 67.45
N MET A 411 -62.26 46.39 67.30
CA MET A 411 -61.64 46.81 66.03
C MET A 411 -60.31 46.10 65.77
N THR A 412 -59.54 45.79 66.80
CA THR A 412 -58.31 44.99 66.67
C THR A 412 -58.61 43.56 66.24
N ASP A 413 -59.66 42.94 66.76
CA ASP A 413 -59.99 41.54 66.48
C ASP A 413 -60.44 41.33 65.01
N ASN A 414 -61.25 42.25 64.48
CA ASN A 414 -61.66 42.24 63.07
C ASN A 414 -60.51 42.55 62.09
N SER A 415 -59.52 43.34 62.52
CA SER A 415 -58.32 43.64 61.74
C SER A 415 -57.38 42.43 61.68
N ILE A 416 -57.18 41.77 62.83
CA ILE A 416 -56.36 40.56 62.94
C ILE A 416 -56.98 39.42 62.13
N ALA A 417 -58.30 39.22 62.20
CA ALA A 417 -58.99 38.19 61.40
C ALA A 417 -58.82 38.39 59.88
N ARG A 418 -58.86 39.65 59.42
CA ARG A 418 -58.62 39.99 58.00
C ARG A 418 -57.18 39.69 57.57
N GLN A 419 -56.19 40.06 58.40
CA GLN A 419 -54.80 39.72 58.14
C GLN A 419 -54.55 38.21 58.13
N LEU A 420 -55.22 37.45 59.02
CA LEU A 420 -55.10 36.01 59.10
C LEU A 420 -55.62 35.34 57.80
N SER A 421 -56.78 35.75 57.31
CA SER A 421 -57.35 35.28 56.04
C SER A 421 -56.44 35.59 54.83
N GLU A 422 -55.85 36.79 54.79
CA GLU A 422 -54.89 37.17 53.74
C GLU A 422 -53.61 36.33 53.80
N THR A 423 -53.09 36.08 55.01
CA THR A 423 -51.91 35.22 55.21
C THR A 423 -52.20 33.78 54.80
N GLU A 424 -53.39 33.27 55.10
CA GLU A 424 -53.83 31.92 54.73
C GLU A 424 -53.94 31.77 53.20
N HIS A 425 -54.52 32.77 52.53
CA HIS A 425 -54.60 32.77 51.06
C HIS A 425 -53.21 32.81 50.41
N ARG A 426 -52.31 33.63 50.96
CA ARG A 426 -50.90 33.70 50.52
C ARG A 426 -50.15 32.38 50.76
N LEU A 427 -50.42 31.68 51.87
CA LEU A 427 -49.85 30.36 52.14
C LEU A 427 -50.36 29.32 51.15
N ARG A 428 -51.67 29.27 50.87
CA ARG A 428 -52.24 28.37 49.86
C ARG A 428 -51.66 28.61 48.46
N MET A 429 -51.40 29.86 48.08
CA MET A 429 -50.76 30.17 46.80
C MET A 429 -49.30 29.72 46.75
N LYS A 430 -48.55 29.85 47.86
CA LYS A 430 -47.18 29.32 47.97
C LYS A 430 -47.16 27.79 47.95
N GLU A 431 -48.11 27.14 48.62
CA GLU A 431 -48.27 25.68 48.61
C GLU A 431 -48.49 25.15 47.19
N LYS A 432 -49.36 25.79 46.40
CA LYS A 432 -49.55 25.44 44.98
C LYS A 432 -48.27 25.58 44.16
N LYS A 433 -47.51 26.66 44.34
CA LYS A 433 -46.22 26.86 43.66
C LYS A 433 -45.18 25.81 44.09
N CYS A 434 -45.17 25.42 45.36
CA CYS A 434 -44.30 24.34 45.83
C CYS A 434 -44.67 23.00 45.19
N MET A 435 -45.97 22.70 45.04
CA MET A 435 -46.43 21.49 44.36
C MET A 435 -46.07 21.48 42.87
N GLU A 436 -46.19 22.63 42.19
CA GLU A 436 -45.80 22.78 40.78
C GLU A 436 -44.30 22.61 40.58
N LEU A 437 -43.48 23.27 41.41
CA LEU A 437 -42.02 23.10 41.41
C LEU A 437 -41.60 21.66 41.74
N GLN A 438 -42.32 20.99 42.63
CA GLN A 438 -42.06 19.59 42.95
C GLN A 438 -42.35 18.68 41.75
N ALA A 439 -43.45 18.93 41.01
CA ALA A 439 -43.75 18.19 39.79
C ALA A 439 -42.69 18.42 38.70
N ASP A 440 -42.20 19.66 38.54
CA ASP A 440 -41.12 19.98 37.60
C ASP A 440 -39.80 19.29 37.96
N LEU A 441 -39.48 19.21 39.27
CA LEU A 441 -38.31 18.48 39.75
C LEU A 441 -38.41 16.99 39.46
N GLU A 442 -39.57 16.36 39.72
CA GLU A 442 -39.80 14.94 39.41
C GLU A 442 -39.72 14.67 37.89
N ALA A 443 -40.24 15.59 37.06
CA ALA A 443 -40.13 15.50 35.61
C ALA A 443 -38.66 15.58 35.14
N LEU A 444 -37.89 16.55 35.65
CA LEU A 444 -36.46 16.68 35.35
C LEU A 444 -35.66 15.46 35.83
N GLU A 445 -35.99 14.89 36.98
CA GLU A 445 -35.35 13.67 37.48
C GLU A 445 -35.60 12.49 36.52
N GLN A 446 -36.82 12.35 36.01
CA GLN A 446 -37.18 11.33 35.03
C GLN A 446 -36.42 11.50 33.71
N GLU A 447 -36.26 12.75 33.24
CA GLU A 447 -35.42 13.04 32.08
C GLU A 447 -33.95 12.69 32.32
N CYS A 448 -33.41 13.00 33.51
CA CYS A 448 -32.05 12.62 33.89
C CYS A 448 -31.84 11.09 33.84
N TYR A 449 -32.78 10.31 34.37
CA TYR A 449 -32.73 8.84 34.26
C TYR A 449 -32.80 8.36 32.81
N SER A 450 -33.61 9.00 31.97
CA SER A 450 -33.69 8.71 30.53
C SER A 450 -32.35 8.97 29.83
N TYR A 451 -31.72 10.12 30.08
CA TYR A 451 -30.40 10.44 29.54
C TYR A 451 -29.33 9.47 30.01
N GLN A 452 -29.35 9.09 31.29
CA GLN A 452 -28.44 8.11 31.85
C GLN A 452 -28.58 6.75 31.17
N SER A 453 -29.82 6.28 30.96
CA SER A 453 -30.11 5.02 30.26
C SER A 453 -29.61 5.04 28.80
N ARG A 454 -29.86 6.13 28.08
CA ARG A 454 -29.34 6.31 26.71
C ARG A 454 -27.82 6.33 26.65
N MET A 455 -27.17 6.97 27.61
CA MET A 455 -25.70 6.99 27.72
C MET A 455 -25.13 5.61 28.02
N THR A 456 -25.81 4.81 28.86
CA THR A 456 -25.40 3.41 29.10
C THR A 456 -25.57 2.56 27.84
N GLN A 457 -26.65 2.73 27.09
CA GLN A 457 -26.87 2.04 25.83
C GLN A 457 -25.79 2.38 24.79
N CYS A 458 -25.51 3.66 24.57
CA CYS A 458 -24.42 4.07 23.66
C CYS A 458 -23.05 3.53 24.09
N ARG A 459 -22.79 3.44 25.41
CA ARG A 459 -21.55 2.88 25.94
C ARG A 459 -21.45 1.37 25.64
N GLU A 460 -22.54 0.63 25.75
CA GLU A 460 -22.60 -0.80 25.42
C GLU A 460 -22.38 -1.06 23.93
N GLU A 461 -23.04 -0.28 23.06
CA GLU A 461 -22.83 -0.36 21.60
C GLU A 461 -21.37 -0.07 21.23
N LEU A 462 -20.75 0.94 21.84
CA LEU A 462 -19.34 1.26 21.63
C LEU A 462 -18.42 0.10 22.08
N ASN A 463 -18.76 -0.57 23.18
CA ASN A 463 -18.01 -1.72 23.67
C ASN A 463 -18.13 -2.92 22.73
N ILE A 464 -19.30 -3.17 22.14
CA ILE A 464 -19.53 -4.21 21.13
C ILE A 464 -18.70 -3.92 19.87
N LEU A 465 -18.69 -2.67 19.39
CA LEU A 465 -17.89 -2.26 18.23
C LEU A 465 -16.38 -2.39 18.52
N LYS A 466 -15.92 -2.01 19.72
CA LYS A 466 -14.53 -2.20 20.14
C LYS A 466 -14.14 -3.67 20.23
N ALA A 467 -15.01 -4.53 20.76
CA ALA A 467 -14.77 -5.97 20.84
C ALA A 467 -14.66 -6.58 19.43
N ARG A 468 -15.52 -6.18 18.48
CA ARG A 468 -15.45 -6.61 17.08
C ARG A 468 -14.14 -6.17 16.40
N LYS A 469 -13.69 -4.94 16.64
CA LYS A 469 -12.41 -4.41 16.11
C LYS A 469 -11.18 -5.08 16.72
N ASN A 470 -11.22 -5.45 18.01
CA ASN A 470 -10.11 -6.16 18.64
C ASN A 470 -10.04 -7.62 18.15
N ASN A 471 -11.18 -8.28 17.93
CA ASN A 471 -11.22 -9.63 17.36
C ASN A 471 -10.76 -9.67 15.90
N SER A 472 -10.97 -8.62 15.09
CA SER A 472 -10.42 -8.53 13.73
C SER A 472 -8.90 -8.27 13.73
N ARG A 473 -8.40 -7.41 14.62
CA ARG A 473 -6.96 -7.14 14.77
C ARG A 473 -6.17 -8.35 15.25
N SER A 474 -6.73 -9.19 16.12
CA SER A 474 -6.08 -10.43 16.58
C SER A 474 -5.93 -11.49 15.49
N ARG A 475 -6.70 -11.43 14.40
CA ARG A 475 -6.60 -12.37 13.27
C ARG A 475 -5.64 -11.91 12.16
N GLY A 476 -5.32 -10.61 12.06
CA GLY A 476 -4.46 -10.06 11.00
C GLY A 476 -3.06 -9.59 11.44
N CYS A 477 -2.87 -9.19 12.71
CA CYS A 477 -1.66 -8.48 13.12
C CYS A 477 -0.45 -9.40 13.38
N GLY A 478 -0.67 -10.67 13.74
CA GLY A 478 0.41 -11.64 13.91
C GLY A 478 1.09 -12.00 12.58
N SER A 479 0.31 -12.08 11.49
CA SER A 479 0.84 -12.45 10.16
C SER A 479 1.72 -11.34 9.58
N TRP A 480 1.28 -10.09 9.64
CA TRP A 480 2.04 -8.94 9.12
C TRP A 480 3.34 -8.67 9.88
N LEU A 481 3.34 -8.78 11.21
CA LEU A 481 4.56 -8.64 12.00
C LEU A 481 5.56 -9.77 11.72
N CYS A 482 5.08 -11.01 11.54
CA CYS A 482 5.93 -12.14 11.16
C CYS A 482 6.51 -11.98 9.74
N ILE A 483 5.74 -11.46 8.78
CA ILE A 483 6.22 -11.18 7.42
C ILE A 483 7.29 -10.09 7.44
N PHE A 484 7.07 -9.01 8.20
CA PHE A 484 8.06 -7.94 8.36
C PHE A 484 9.37 -8.45 8.97
N LEU A 485 9.29 -9.26 10.03
CA LEU A 485 10.47 -9.86 10.65
C LEU A 485 11.20 -10.82 9.71
N PHE A 486 10.47 -11.60 8.92
CA PHE A 486 11.05 -12.51 7.92
C PHE A 486 11.77 -11.76 6.80
N LEU A 487 11.16 -10.68 6.27
CA LEU A 487 11.79 -9.83 5.26
C LEU A 487 13.06 -9.15 5.79
N LEU A 488 13.04 -8.70 7.05
CA LEU A 488 14.21 -8.10 7.71
C LEU A 488 15.36 -9.11 7.83
N LEU A 489 15.05 -10.35 8.23
CA LEU A 489 16.01 -11.46 8.28
C LEU A 489 16.59 -11.77 6.90
N LEU A 490 15.75 -11.80 5.87
CA LEU A 490 16.18 -12.10 4.50
C LEU A 490 17.09 -11.00 3.94
N MET A 491 16.81 -9.73 4.26
CA MET A 491 17.68 -8.59 3.92
C MET A 491 19.03 -8.69 4.64
N VAL A 492 19.07 -9.06 5.91
CA VAL A 492 20.32 -9.26 6.64
C VAL A 492 21.14 -10.40 6.03
N VAL A 493 20.49 -11.50 5.63
CA VAL A 493 21.15 -12.63 4.97
C VAL A 493 21.67 -12.25 3.58
N LEU A 494 20.93 -11.46 2.79
CA LEU A 494 21.37 -10.95 1.50
C LEU A 494 22.57 -10.01 1.63
N VAL A 495 22.55 -9.10 2.61
CA VAL A 495 23.67 -8.20 2.90
C VAL A 495 24.89 -9.01 3.37
N ALA A 496 24.70 -10.01 4.22
CA ALA A 496 25.78 -10.89 4.65
C ALA A 496 26.33 -11.75 3.49
N ALA A 497 25.47 -12.27 2.61
CA ALA A 497 25.90 -13.00 1.43
C ALA A 497 26.70 -12.09 0.48
N LEU A 498 26.20 -10.89 0.18
CA LEU A 498 26.94 -9.88 -0.59
C LEU A 498 28.29 -9.54 0.06
N TRP A 499 28.35 -9.51 1.39
CA TRP A 499 29.58 -9.31 2.17
C TRP A 499 30.59 -10.45 1.98
N PHE A 500 30.14 -11.71 1.88
CA PHE A 500 31.01 -12.87 1.68
C PHE A 500 31.39 -13.10 0.21
N TYR A 501 30.53 -12.75 -0.75
CA TYR A 501 30.73 -13.00 -2.17
C TYR A 501 31.41 -11.85 -2.94
N HIS A 502 31.41 -10.62 -2.42
CA HIS A 502 32.13 -9.49 -3.03
C HIS A 502 33.24 -8.92 -2.12
N PRO A 503 34.49 -9.43 -2.24
CA PRO A 503 35.66 -8.88 -1.55
C PRO A 503 35.87 -7.36 -1.73
N PRO A 504 35.77 -6.77 -2.95
CA PRO A 504 36.09 -5.35 -3.13
C PRO A 504 35.05 -4.40 -2.48
N ALA A 505 33.82 -4.87 -2.26
CA ALA A 505 32.80 -4.10 -1.56
C ALA A 505 33.14 -3.93 -0.06
N ARG A 506 33.83 -4.92 0.53
CA ARG A 506 34.26 -4.90 1.92
C ARG A 506 35.32 -3.84 2.18
N GLU A 507 36.30 -3.68 1.28
CA GLU A 507 37.30 -2.62 1.40
C GLU A 507 36.68 -1.22 1.24
N GLN A 508 35.76 -1.04 0.29
CA GLN A 508 35.08 0.24 0.10
C GLN A 508 34.21 0.63 1.30
N LEU A 509 33.40 -0.30 1.83
CA LEU A 509 32.61 -0.06 3.04
C LEU A 509 33.48 0.23 4.26
N ARG A 510 34.64 -0.41 4.40
CA ARG A 510 35.57 -0.13 5.51
C ARG A 510 36.13 1.29 5.44
N GLN A 511 36.42 1.78 4.24
CA GLN A 511 36.81 3.17 4.01
C GLN A 511 35.65 4.13 4.33
N PHE A 512 34.42 3.81 3.92
CA PHE A 512 33.24 4.61 4.27
C PHE A 512 32.99 4.64 5.78
N TYR A 513 33.11 3.52 6.47
CA TYR A 513 32.96 3.45 7.93
C TYR A 513 34.04 4.25 8.65
N SER A 514 35.31 4.18 8.22
CA SER A 514 36.36 5.01 8.84
C SER A 514 36.13 6.51 8.62
N VAL A 515 35.63 6.91 7.45
CA VAL A 515 35.29 8.32 7.17
C VAL A 515 34.08 8.77 7.98
N LEU A 516 33.08 7.92 8.14
CA LEU A 516 31.90 8.19 8.95
C LEU A 516 32.26 8.30 10.44
N GLU A 517 33.09 7.39 10.94
CA GLU A 517 33.59 7.38 12.31
C GLU A 517 34.42 8.63 12.61
N GLN A 518 35.29 9.03 11.69
CA GLN A 518 36.06 10.26 11.81
C GLN A 518 35.14 11.50 11.84
N ARG A 519 34.13 11.58 10.95
CA ARG A 519 33.14 12.66 10.96
C ARG A 519 32.29 12.69 12.22
N MET A 520 31.89 11.53 12.73
CA MET A 520 31.13 11.46 13.99
C MET A 520 32.01 11.86 15.17
N GLY A 521 33.28 11.46 15.18
CA GLY A 521 34.28 11.91 16.15
C GLY A 521 34.45 13.42 16.12
N ASP A 522 34.67 14.00 14.93
CA ASP A 522 34.80 15.44 14.74
C ASP A 522 33.54 16.19 15.17
N TYR A 523 32.35 15.66 14.84
CA TYR A 523 31.07 16.24 15.25
C TYR A 523 30.88 16.20 16.77
N LEU A 524 31.26 15.09 17.42
CA LEU A 524 31.18 14.96 18.87
C LEU A 524 32.20 15.87 19.58
N ILE A 525 33.41 16.00 19.05
CA ILE A 525 34.45 16.91 19.56
C ILE A 525 34.02 18.37 19.39
N GLN A 526 33.45 18.72 18.24
CA GLN A 526 32.92 20.07 17.96
C GLN A 526 31.73 20.42 18.87
N LYS A 527 30.88 19.44 19.18
CA LYS A 527 29.75 19.62 20.09
C LYS A 527 30.18 19.69 21.56
N ALA A 528 31.26 19.00 21.93
CA ALA A 528 31.86 19.08 23.25
C ALA A 528 32.63 20.40 23.46
N SER A 529 33.33 20.91 22.44
CA SER A 529 34.07 22.18 22.52
C SER A 529 33.13 23.40 22.56
N ALA A 530 31.99 23.35 21.88
CA ALA A 530 30.96 24.39 21.95
C ALA A 530 30.33 24.55 23.34
N GLN A 531 30.36 23.51 24.19
CA GLN A 531 29.86 23.58 25.58
C GLN A 531 30.87 24.18 26.57
N HIS A 532 32.15 24.34 26.20
CA HIS A 532 33.20 24.83 27.11
C HIS A 532 33.63 26.29 26.82
N GLY A 533 32.97 26.98 25.88
CA GLY A 533 33.31 28.36 25.50
C GLY A 533 32.82 29.47 26.45
N ALA A 534 32.12 29.12 27.53
CA ALA A 534 31.49 30.10 28.42
C ALA A 534 31.83 29.87 29.90
N CYS A 535 33.11 29.77 30.24
CA CYS A 535 33.58 30.04 31.59
C CYS A 535 35.07 30.34 31.54
N PHE A 536 35.43 31.62 31.74
CA PHE A 536 36.55 32.14 32.54
C PHE A 536 37.03 33.47 31.97
N ARG A 537 36.74 34.55 32.71
CA ARG A 537 37.71 35.63 32.88
C ARG A 537 37.58 36.17 34.31
N PRO A 538 38.59 36.00 35.16
CA PRO A 538 38.66 36.69 36.43
C PRO A 538 39.33 38.06 36.22
N VAL A 539 38.64 39.12 36.62
CA VAL A 539 39.22 40.34 37.20
C VAL A 539 38.33 40.72 38.36
#